data_AF-A0A6V3K7H8-F1
#
_entry.id   AF-A0A6V3K7H8-F1
#
_cell.length_a   1.000
_cell.length_b   1.000
_cell.length_c   1.000
_cell.angle_alpha   90.00
_cell.angle_beta   90.00
_cell.angle_gamma   90.00
#
_symmetry.space_group_name_H-M   'P 1'
#
loop_
_entity.id
_entity.type
_entity.pdbx_description
1 polymer ?
#
loop_
_entity_poly.entity_id
_entity_poly.type
_entity_poly.pdbx_seq_one_letter_code
_entity_poly.pdbx_strand_id
1 'polypeptide(L)'
;MARKDLYIDNHDDKIITSQAYFTTEELLELKRQKALAIQCFIRQCFAWRKVAAYYHAKRTKARRDAAAKALAEKKLKEEEEDRIRRRLNPRTKSDFTALYSELREWRHNQEKAIRGLNASEEEQSQLMKELLAKEVKLMQTIDKLRQRANSANKQEAIKARLELMASPKEWLTDQGDYIEVVTPYTTRASELVQLYNGLRLRKIPVEQRIDVLLNVKFTVKEFDCLLTREIITLCNRENDMINRGRSTTSLNGLRRRLENLFLQFIETPEFNPGAKNFQRAPAATTKLTKIFPKVQTELWTRKNP
;
A
#
# COMPACT_ATOMS: atom_id res chain seq x y z
N MET A 1 -94.75 40.36 2.01
CA MET A 1 -95.70 40.82 3.05
C MET A 1 -96.48 39.62 3.53
N ALA A 2 -96.56 39.40 4.84
CA ALA A 2 -97.31 38.28 5.41
C ALA A 2 -98.80 38.49 5.14
N ARG A 3 -99.42 37.53 4.46
CA ARG A 3 -100.87 37.50 4.22
C ARG A 3 -101.56 36.93 5.46
N LYS A 4 -102.65 37.55 5.91
CA LYS A 4 -103.36 37.18 7.15
C LYS A 4 -104.28 35.98 6.97
N ASP A 5 -104.61 35.67 5.72
CA ASP A 5 -105.51 34.62 5.24
C ASP A 5 -104.82 33.26 5.07
N LEU A 6 -103.49 33.19 5.20
CA LEU A 6 -102.71 31.96 5.04
C LEU A 6 -101.61 31.87 6.12
N TYR A 7 -101.65 30.84 6.96
CA TYR A 7 -100.59 30.60 7.95
C TYR A 7 -99.36 30.01 7.25
N ILE A 8 -98.30 30.82 7.17
CA ILE A 8 -96.97 30.42 6.69
C ILE A 8 -96.04 30.42 7.91
N ASP A 9 -95.38 29.28 8.14
CA ASP A 9 -94.44 29.10 9.24
C ASP A 9 -93.11 29.80 8.93
N ASN A 10 -92.63 30.61 9.86
CA ASN A 10 -91.42 31.43 9.75
C ASN A 10 -90.36 31.03 10.80
N HIS A 11 -90.50 29.88 11.47
CA HIS A 11 -89.65 29.49 12.60
C HIS A 11 -88.16 29.37 12.25
N ASP A 12 -87.83 29.00 11.01
CA ASP A 12 -86.44 28.85 10.55
C ASP A 12 -85.91 30.06 9.74
N ASP A 13 -86.69 31.16 9.67
CA ASP A 13 -86.29 32.35 8.93
C ASP A 13 -85.20 33.15 9.67
N LYS A 14 -84.15 33.53 8.93
CA LYS A 14 -83.03 34.33 9.46
C LYS A 14 -83.03 35.73 8.86
N ILE A 15 -83.02 36.74 9.73
CA ILE A 15 -82.86 38.14 9.34
C ILE A 15 -81.36 38.39 9.13
N ILE A 16 -80.93 38.49 7.87
CA ILE A 16 -79.55 38.78 7.50
C ILE A 16 -79.45 40.27 7.16
N THR A 17 -78.52 40.98 7.80
CA THR A 17 -78.18 42.36 7.43
C THR A 17 -77.27 42.34 6.21
N SER A 18 -77.59 43.14 5.18
CA SER A 18 -76.79 43.20 3.97
C SER A 18 -75.42 43.81 4.27
N GLN A 19 -74.36 43.04 4.05
CA GLN A 19 -73.00 43.59 3.99
C GLN A 19 -72.82 44.40 2.69
N ALA A 20 -71.78 45.24 2.64
CA ALA A 20 -71.42 45.96 1.43
C ALA A 20 -71.26 44.97 0.27
N TYR A 21 -72.02 45.19 -0.80
CA TYR A 21 -71.98 44.32 -1.98
C TYR A 21 -70.64 44.50 -2.69
N PHE A 22 -69.85 43.44 -2.74
CA PHE A 22 -68.55 43.46 -3.40
C PHE A 22 -68.75 43.18 -4.88
N THR A 23 -68.51 44.18 -5.72
CA THR A 23 -68.76 44.06 -7.14
C THR A 23 -67.78 43.10 -7.79
N THR A 24 -68.19 42.50 -8.91
CA THR A 24 -67.34 41.61 -9.68
C THR A 24 -66.05 42.29 -10.16
N GLU A 25 -66.12 43.59 -10.46
CA GLU A 25 -64.96 44.40 -10.87
C GLU A 25 -63.98 44.63 -9.70
N GLU A 26 -64.47 44.98 -8.52
CA GLU A 26 -63.63 45.14 -7.31
C GLU A 26 -62.94 43.82 -6.91
N LEU A 27 -63.63 42.68 -7.09
CA LEU A 27 -63.05 41.36 -6.83
C LEU A 27 -61.96 41.00 -7.83
N LEU A 28 -62.14 41.32 -9.11
CA LEU A 28 -61.12 41.11 -10.13
C LEU A 28 -59.89 42.00 -9.90
N GLU A 29 -60.09 43.26 -9.52
CA GLU A 29 -59.00 44.18 -9.22
C GLU A 29 -58.23 43.76 -7.95
N LEU A 30 -58.94 43.33 -6.89
CA LEU A 30 -58.31 42.78 -5.69
C LEU A 30 -57.49 41.52 -6.03
N LYS A 31 -58.04 40.60 -6.83
CA LYS A 31 -57.31 39.41 -7.29
C LYS A 31 -56.06 39.79 -8.09
N ARG A 32 -56.14 40.80 -8.98
CA ARG A 32 -55.00 41.31 -9.74
C ARG A 32 -53.91 41.86 -8.82
N GLN A 33 -54.27 42.68 -7.85
CA GLN A 33 -53.33 43.25 -6.88
C GLN A 33 -52.66 42.17 -6.02
N LYS A 34 -53.43 41.20 -5.52
CA LYS A 34 -52.88 40.09 -4.74
C LYS A 34 -52.02 39.17 -5.61
N ALA A 35 -52.40 38.90 -6.86
CA ALA A 35 -51.59 38.15 -7.81
C ALA A 35 -50.24 38.85 -8.07
N LEU A 36 -50.22 40.17 -8.25
CA LEU A 36 -48.99 40.94 -8.40
C LEU A 36 -48.10 40.83 -7.16
N ALA A 37 -48.66 40.96 -5.95
CA ALA A 37 -47.91 40.80 -4.70
C ALA A 37 -47.28 39.40 -4.60
N ILE A 38 -48.07 38.35 -4.86
CA ILE A 38 -47.59 36.97 -4.86
C ILE A 38 -46.47 36.78 -5.90
N GLN A 39 -46.66 37.29 -7.12
CA GLN A 39 -45.64 37.21 -8.16
C GLN A 39 -44.34 37.95 -7.78
N CYS A 40 -44.41 39.10 -7.11
CA CYS A 40 -43.25 39.82 -6.60
C CYS A 40 -42.49 38.99 -5.55
N PHE A 41 -43.19 38.41 -4.58
CA PHE A 41 -42.57 37.52 -3.59
C PHE A 41 -41.94 36.28 -4.24
N ILE A 42 -42.62 35.66 -5.20
CA ILE A 42 -42.08 34.50 -5.92
C ILE A 42 -40.80 34.88 -6.69
N ARG A 43 -40.79 36.02 -7.39
CA ARG A 43 -39.59 36.53 -8.08
C ARG A 43 -38.43 36.75 -7.09
N GLN A 44 -38.72 37.31 -5.91
CA GLN A 44 -37.73 37.49 -4.84
C GLN A 44 -37.19 36.16 -4.31
N CYS A 45 -38.06 35.18 -4.07
CA CYS A 45 -37.63 33.83 -3.66
C CYS A 45 -36.74 33.16 -4.71
N PHE A 46 -37.06 33.29 -6.00
CA PHE A 46 -36.20 32.76 -7.08
C PHE A 46 -34.85 33.48 -7.15
N ALA A 47 -34.82 34.80 -6.98
CA ALA A 47 -33.58 35.57 -6.92
C ALA A 47 -32.70 35.11 -5.75
N TRP A 48 -33.27 34.96 -4.55
CA TRP A 48 -32.55 34.46 -3.38
C TRP A 48 -32.05 33.03 -3.56
N ARG A 49 -32.84 32.12 -4.15
CA ARG A 49 -32.37 30.75 -4.47
C ARG A 49 -31.19 30.77 -5.43
N LYS A 50 -31.22 31.62 -6.45
CA LYS A 50 -30.11 31.75 -7.42
C LYS A 50 -28.84 32.28 -6.75
N VAL A 51 -28.97 33.28 -5.88
CA VAL A 51 -27.86 33.84 -5.09
C VAL A 51 -27.29 32.80 -4.12
N ALA A 52 -28.14 32.08 -3.38
CA ALA A 52 -27.72 31.02 -2.47
C ALA A 52 -26.98 29.90 -3.22
N ALA A 53 -27.50 29.46 -4.37
CA ALA A 53 -26.84 28.48 -5.22
C ALA A 53 -25.47 28.95 -5.70
N TYR A 54 -25.34 30.22 -6.09
CA TYR A 54 -24.06 30.83 -6.49
C TYR A 54 -23.04 30.81 -5.34
N TYR A 55 -23.43 31.26 -4.14
CA TYR A 55 -22.52 31.25 -2.98
C TYR A 55 -22.14 29.83 -2.53
N HIS A 56 -23.08 28.88 -2.57
CA HIS A 56 -22.79 27.47 -2.32
C HIS A 56 -21.79 26.92 -3.35
N ALA A 57 -22.01 27.16 -4.65
CA ALA A 57 -21.09 26.74 -5.69
C ALA A 57 -19.70 27.37 -5.51
N LYS A 58 -19.62 28.66 -5.20
CA LYS A 58 -18.35 29.37 -4.91
C LYS A 58 -17.62 28.77 -3.70
N ARG A 59 -18.33 28.47 -2.61
CA ARG A 59 -17.77 27.86 -1.40
C ARG A 59 -17.29 26.43 -1.65
N THR A 60 -18.06 25.62 -2.37
CA THR A 60 -17.65 24.25 -2.73
C THR A 60 -16.43 24.24 -3.65
N LYS A 61 -16.36 25.14 -4.63
CA LYS A 61 -15.18 25.33 -5.48
C LYS A 61 -13.97 25.74 -4.64
N ALA A 62 -14.09 26.76 -3.79
CA ALA A 62 -13.01 27.17 -2.90
C ALA A 62 -12.53 26.02 -1.98
N ARG A 63 -13.45 25.20 -1.47
CA ARG A 63 -13.11 24.02 -0.65
C ARG A 63 -12.36 22.95 -1.47
N ARG A 64 -12.79 22.69 -2.71
CA ARG A 64 -12.11 21.76 -3.63
C ARG A 64 -10.72 22.28 -3.99
N ASP A 65 -10.60 23.56 -4.31
CA ASP A 65 -9.32 24.18 -4.65
C ASP A 65 -8.37 24.19 -3.45
N ALA A 66 -8.86 24.49 -2.26
CA ALA A 66 -8.07 24.41 -1.02
C ALA A 66 -7.65 22.97 -0.69
N ALA A 67 -8.55 21.99 -0.86
CA ALA A 67 -8.22 20.58 -0.66
C ALA A 67 -7.19 20.08 -1.69
N ALA A 68 -7.32 20.50 -2.95
CA ALA A 68 -6.36 20.18 -4.01
C ALA A 68 -4.98 20.79 -3.73
N LYS A 69 -4.92 22.06 -3.30
CA LYS A 69 -3.67 22.70 -2.87
C LYS A 69 -3.05 21.99 -1.67
N ALA A 70 -3.83 21.70 -0.63
CA ALA A 70 -3.35 20.97 0.54
C ALA A 70 -2.84 19.57 0.18
N LEU A 71 -3.50 18.87 -0.75
CA LEU A 71 -3.04 17.58 -1.24
C LEU A 71 -1.72 17.72 -2.03
N ALA A 72 -1.59 18.74 -2.87
CA ALA A 72 -0.37 19.01 -3.63
C ALA A 72 0.80 19.35 -2.69
N GLU A 73 0.58 20.20 -1.68
CA GLU A 73 1.60 20.53 -0.68
C GLU A 73 2.00 19.30 0.16
N LYS A 74 1.05 18.44 0.52
CA LYS A 74 1.35 17.18 1.22
C LYS A 74 2.21 16.26 0.36
N LYS A 75 1.87 16.10 -0.93
CA LYS A 75 2.66 15.29 -1.87
C LYS A 75 4.08 15.84 -2.03
N LEU A 76 4.23 17.15 -2.16
CA LEU A 76 5.55 17.77 -2.26
C LEU A 76 6.40 17.51 -1.00
N LYS A 77 5.80 17.65 0.18
CA LYS A 77 6.47 17.35 1.46
C LYS A 77 6.87 15.88 1.57
N GLU A 78 5.98 14.98 1.17
CA GLU A 78 6.24 13.54 1.16
C GLU A 78 7.38 13.18 0.19
N GLU A 79 7.41 13.77 -1.00
CA GLU A 79 8.50 13.63 -1.97
C GLU A 79 9.84 14.17 -1.43
N GLU A 80 9.82 15.29 -0.72
CA GLU A 80 11.01 15.87 -0.09
C GLU A 80 11.52 14.99 1.06
N GLU A 81 10.62 14.51 1.92
CA GLU A 81 10.95 13.54 2.97
C GLU A 81 11.53 12.26 2.38
N ASP A 82 10.94 11.74 1.30
CA ASP A 82 11.43 10.54 0.62
C ASP A 82 12.82 10.76 0.00
N ARG A 83 13.08 11.92 -0.60
CA ARG A 83 14.42 12.28 -1.09
C ARG A 83 15.44 12.31 0.03
N ILE A 84 15.10 12.91 1.17
CA ILE A 84 15.96 12.95 2.36
C ILE A 84 16.19 11.53 2.90
N ARG A 85 15.13 10.73 3.03
CA ARG A 85 15.20 9.34 3.49
C ARG A 85 16.10 8.48 2.60
N ARG A 86 15.99 8.61 1.27
CA ARG A 86 16.85 7.87 0.30
C ARG A 86 18.32 8.25 0.40
N ARG A 87 18.64 9.49 0.76
CA ARG A 87 20.02 9.94 1.04
C ARG A 87 20.54 9.39 2.37
N LEU A 88 19.71 9.39 3.41
CA LEU A 88 20.10 8.88 4.73
C LEU A 88 20.28 7.35 4.75
N ASN A 89 19.43 6.61 4.02
CA ASN A 89 19.49 5.17 3.95
C ASN A 89 19.23 4.66 2.52
N PRO A 90 20.25 4.68 1.63
CA PRO A 90 20.11 4.21 0.26
C PRO A 90 19.85 2.70 0.24
N ARG A 91 18.74 2.27 -0.39
CA ARG A 91 18.39 0.83 -0.48
C ARG A 91 18.36 0.32 -1.90
N THR A 92 17.94 1.16 -2.85
CA THR A 92 17.76 0.75 -4.25
C THR A 92 19.01 1.04 -5.06
N LYS A 93 19.15 0.35 -6.20
CA LYS A 93 20.23 0.64 -7.16
C LYS A 93 20.20 2.10 -7.64
N SER A 94 19.00 2.67 -7.81
CA SER A 94 18.81 4.06 -8.22
C SER A 94 19.38 5.04 -7.20
N ASP A 95 19.18 4.79 -5.91
CA ASP A 95 19.71 5.63 -4.83
C ASP A 95 21.24 5.66 -4.87
N PHE A 96 21.87 4.48 -5.04
CA PHE A 96 23.32 4.40 -5.16
C PHE A 96 23.84 5.08 -6.43
N THR A 97 23.15 4.96 -7.58
CA THR A 97 23.55 5.67 -8.79
C THR A 97 23.51 7.19 -8.62
N ALA A 98 22.53 7.71 -7.88
CA ALA A 98 22.44 9.13 -7.55
C ALA A 98 23.60 9.56 -6.62
N LEU A 99 23.95 8.76 -5.62
CA LEU A 99 25.10 9.05 -4.76
C LEU A 99 26.42 9.06 -5.54
N TYR A 100 26.61 8.14 -6.49
CA TYR A 100 27.80 8.15 -7.35
C TYR A 100 27.80 9.31 -8.36
N SER A 101 26.65 9.80 -8.82
CA SER A 101 26.62 11.03 -9.65
C SER A 101 26.95 12.26 -8.82
N GLU A 102 26.35 12.42 -7.63
CA GLU A 102 26.63 13.53 -6.72
C GLU A 102 28.12 13.55 -6.30
N LEU A 103 28.71 12.39 -6.01
CA LEU A 103 30.13 12.28 -5.67
C LEU A 103 31.03 12.71 -6.85
N ARG A 104 30.66 12.34 -8.08
CA ARG A 104 31.39 12.74 -9.29
C ARG A 104 31.29 14.24 -9.53
N GLU A 105 30.12 14.84 -9.35
CA GLU A 105 29.92 16.28 -9.45
C GLU A 105 30.71 17.05 -8.40
N TRP A 106 30.67 16.57 -7.14
CA TRP A 106 31.47 17.13 -6.06
C TRP A 106 32.96 17.12 -6.40
N ARG A 107 33.48 15.96 -6.84
CA ARG A 107 34.88 15.81 -7.24
C ARG A 107 35.24 16.79 -8.37
N HIS A 108 34.42 16.87 -9.41
CA HIS A 108 34.65 17.78 -10.55
C HIS A 108 34.70 19.24 -10.11
N ASN A 109 33.80 19.65 -9.20
CA ASN A 109 33.78 21.00 -8.65
C ASN A 109 35.01 21.28 -7.78
N GLN A 110 35.47 20.30 -6.99
CA GLN A 110 36.70 20.43 -6.20
C GLN A 110 37.95 20.48 -7.09
N GLU A 111 38.03 19.65 -8.12
CA GLU A 111 39.14 19.71 -9.09
C GLU A 111 39.20 21.08 -9.76
N LYS A 112 38.06 21.63 -10.18
CA LYS A 112 37.99 22.99 -10.73
C LYS A 112 38.45 24.05 -9.73
N ALA A 113 38.04 23.94 -8.46
CA ALA A 113 38.45 24.87 -7.42
C ALA A 113 39.97 24.82 -7.16
N ILE A 114 40.55 23.62 -7.10
CA ILE A 114 42.01 23.43 -6.92
C ILE A 114 42.78 23.97 -8.12
N ARG A 115 42.32 23.70 -9.35
CA ARG A 115 42.94 24.23 -10.58
C ARG A 115 42.82 25.75 -10.69
N GLY A 116 41.76 26.34 -10.11
CA GLY A 116 41.55 27.78 -10.07
C GLY A 116 42.36 28.51 -8.99
N LEU A 117 43.00 27.79 -8.06
CA LEU A 117 43.95 28.38 -7.12
C LEU A 117 45.27 28.68 -7.83
N ASN A 118 45.75 29.92 -7.73
CA ASN A 118 47.10 30.33 -8.13
C ASN A 118 48.14 29.84 -7.10
N ALA A 119 48.17 28.53 -6.84
CA ALA A 119 49.10 27.86 -5.93
C ALA A 119 50.30 27.29 -6.72
N SER A 120 51.39 26.95 -6.02
CA SER A 120 52.53 26.27 -6.63
C SER A 120 52.13 24.88 -7.14
N GLU A 121 52.81 24.37 -8.17
CA GLU A 121 52.54 23.04 -8.74
C GLU A 121 52.66 21.92 -7.68
N GLU A 122 53.58 22.08 -6.73
CA GLU A 122 53.76 21.16 -5.60
C GLU A 122 52.55 21.16 -4.65
N GLU A 123 52.01 22.34 -4.35
CA GLU A 123 50.84 22.51 -3.48
C GLU A 123 49.56 21.98 -4.17
N GLN A 124 49.40 22.23 -5.46
CA GLN A 124 48.30 21.69 -6.25
C GLN A 124 48.34 20.15 -6.29
N SER A 125 49.52 19.55 -6.44
CA SER A 125 49.71 18.09 -6.41
C SER A 125 49.34 17.51 -5.05
N GLN A 126 49.69 18.17 -3.95
CA GLN A 126 49.31 17.75 -2.60
C GLN A 126 47.79 17.82 -2.39
N LEU A 127 47.15 18.93 -2.76
CA LEU A 127 45.69 19.10 -2.68
C LEU A 127 44.94 18.06 -3.51
N MET A 128 45.45 17.71 -4.70
CA MET A 128 44.86 16.67 -5.54
C MET A 128 44.96 15.29 -4.90
N LYS A 129 46.09 14.96 -4.27
CA LYS A 129 46.26 13.70 -3.50
C LYS A 129 45.28 13.63 -2.33
N GLU A 130 45.10 14.73 -1.61
CA GLU A 130 44.11 14.80 -0.53
C GLU A 130 42.67 14.64 -1.03
N LEU A 131 42.34 15.26 -2.17
CA LEU A 131 41.03 15.12 -2.80
C LEU A 131 40.76 13.65 -3.17
N LEU A 132 41.75 12.98 -3.77
CA LEU A 132 41.66 11.55 -4.10
C LEU A 132 41.47 10.69 -2.85
N ALA A 133 42.20 10.96 -1.77
CA ALA A 133 42.05 10.24 -0.51
C ALA A 133 40.63 10.40 0.07
N LYS A 134 40.04 11.60 -0.04
CA LYS A 134 38.65 11.87 0.35
C LYS A 134 37.66 11.12 -0.55
N GLU A 135 37.85 11.13 -1.87
CA GLU A 135 37.03 10.37 -2.83
C GLU A 135 37.02 8.87 -2.51
N VAL A 136 38.20 8.27 -2.33
CA VAL A 136 38.32 6.84 -2.00
C VAL A 136 37.59 6.51 -0.70
N LYS A 137 37.72 7.34 0.34
CA LYS A 137 37.02 7.15 1.62
C LYS A 137 35.49 7.22 1.46
N LEU A 138 34.99 8.17 0.66
CA LEU A 138 33.57 8.29 0.36
C LEU A 138 33.06 7.10 -0.44
N MET A 139 33.79 6.66 -1.48
CA MET A 139 33.46 5.49 -2.27
C MET A 139 33.39 4.22 -1.42
N GLN A 140 34.39 3.98 -0.56
CA GLN A 140 34.37 2.87 0.39
C GLN A 140 33.17 2.92 1.35
N THR A 141 32.74 4.12 1.75
CA THR A 141 31.57 4.32 2.61
C THR A 141 30.29 3.97 1.87
N ILE A 142 30.15 4.41 0.62
CA ILE A 142 29.02 4.05 -0.26
C ILE A 142 28.98 2.53 -0.47
N ASP A 143 30.12 1.88 -0.69
CA ASP A 143 30.18 0.43 -0.88
C ASP A 143 29.77 -0.33 0.40
N LYS A 144 30.19 0.12 1.58
CA LYS A 144 29.74 -0.44 2.86
C LYS A 144 28.23 -0.29 3.03
N LEU A 145 27.67 0.86 2.68
CA LEU A 145 26.21 1.09 2.70
C LEU A 145 25.51 0.14 1.72
N ARG A 146 26.03 -0.02 0.51
CA ARG A 146 25.51 -0.95 -0.49
C ARG A 146 25.52 -2.40 -0.01
N GLN A 147 26.60 -2.85 0.62
CA GLN A 147 26.66 -4.21 1.19
C GLN A 147 25.64 -4.42 2.31
N ARG A 148 25.47 -3.43 3.20
CA ARG A 148 24.46 -3.47 4.27
C ARG A 148 23.04 -3.49 3.68
N ALA A 149 22.76 -2.59 2.73
CA ALA A 149 21.48 -2.51 2.04
C ALA A 149 21.16 -3.82 1.29
N ASN A 150 22.11 -4.38 0.56
CA ASN A 150 21.93 -5.67 -0.13
C ASN A 150 21.64 -6.80 0.85
N SER A 151 22.35 -6.84 1.99
CA SER A 151 22.11 -7.86 3.03
C SER A 151 20.73 -7.71 3.66
N ALA A 152 20.30 -6.48 3.97
CA ALA A 152 18.98 -6.19 4.52
C ALA A 152 17.86 -6.47 3.50
N ASN A 153 18.04 -6.07 2.25
CA ASN A 153 17.09 -6.35 1.16
C ASN A 153 16.96 -7.85 0.90
N LYS A 154 18.06 -8.61 0.98
CA LYS A 154 18.02 -10.07 0.90
C LYS A 154 17.20 -10.68 2.03
N GLN A 155 17.38 -10.20 3.27
CA GLN A 155 16.60 -10.66 4.42
C GLN A 155 15.12 -10.32 4.28
N GLU A 156 14.79 -9.12 3.81
CA GLU A 156 13.41 -8.70 3.58
C GLU A 156 12.75 -9.53 2.47
N ALA A 157 13.48 -9.78 1.37
CA ALA A 157 12.99 -10.63 0.28
C ALA A 157 12.76 -12.08 0.74
N ILE A 158 13.64 -12.63 1.58
CA ILE A 158 13.42 -13.96 2.18
C ILE A 158 12.15 -13.94 3.04
N LYS A 159 12.00 -12.94 3.91
CA LYS A 159 10.83 -12.81 4.79
C LYS A 159 9.53 -12.69 3.99
N ALA A 160 9.46 -11.77 3.04
CA ALA A 160 8.27 -11.56 2.20
C ALA A 160 7.92 -12.83 1.40
N ARG A 161 8.93 -13.55 0.88
CA ARG A 161 8.70 -14.81 0.19
C ARG A 161 8.14 -15.89 1.12
N LEU A 162 8.68 -16.01 2.33
CA LEU A 162 8.20 -16.96 3.33
C LEU A 162 6.76 -16.63 3.77
N GLU A 163 6.45 -15.35 3.99
CA GLU A 163 5.09 -14.89 4.31
C GLU A 163 4.12 -15.22 3.19
N LEU A 164 4.50 -15.01 1.93
CA LEU A 164 3.68 -15.34 0.77
C LEU A 164 3.49 -16.86 0.56
N MET A 165 4.44 -17.70 1.00
CA MET A 165 4.24 -19.15 1.02
C MET A 165 3.25 -19.58 2.12
N ALA A 166 3.23 -18.87 3.24
CA ALA A 166 2.38 -19.15 4.40
C ALA A 166 0.99 -18.49 4.30
N SER A 167 0.81 -17.48 3.45
CA SER A 167 -0.44 -16.75 3.32
C SER A 167 -1.57 -17.64 2.80
N PRO A 168 -2.81 -17.47 3.30
CA PRO A 168 -3.99 -18.12 2.74
C PRO A 168 -4.14 -17.83 1.25
N LYS A 169 -4.77 -18.75 0.51
CA LYS A 169 -5.05 -18.53 -0.91
C LYS A 169 -6.40 -17.84 -1.06
N GLU A 170 -6.43 -16.76 -1.82
CA GLU A 170 -7.68 -16.07 -2.16
C GLU A 170 -8.33 -16.77 -3.35
N TRP A 171 -9.55 -17.27 -3.16
CA TRP A 171 -10.38 -17.84 -4.22
C TRP A 171 -11.50 -16.87 -4.57
N LEU A 172 -11.66 -16.61 -5.86
CA LEU A 172 -12.81 -15.85 -6.38
C LEU A 172 -14.04 -16.75 -6.37
N THR A 173 -15.10 -16.27 -5.74
CA THR A 173 -16.43 -16.86 -5.81
C THR A 173 -17.10 -16.42 -7.11
N ASP A 174 -18.04 -17.20 -7.63
CA ASP A 174 -18.86 -16.84 -8.80
C ASP A 174 -19.61 -15.49 -8.63
N GLN A 175 -19.81 -15.05 -7.39
CA GLN A 175 -20.43 -13.76 -7.03
C GLN A 175 -19.45 -12.57 -7.01
N GLY A 176 -18.15 -12.80 -7.26
CA GLY A 176 -17.12 -11.76 -7.26
C GLY A 176 -16.45 -11.50 -5.91
N ASP A 177 -16.84 -12.21 -4.85
CA ASP A 177 -16.24 -12.11 -3.53
C ASP A 177 -14.99 -13.00 -3.39
N TYR A 178 -13.99 -12.52 -2.64
CA TYR A 178 -12.77 -13.28 -2.31
C TYR A 178 -12.95 -14.07 -1.00
N ILE A 179 -12.69 -15.38 -1.05
CA ILE A 179 -12.66 -16.24 0.12
C ILE A 179 -11.21 -16.66 0.39
N GLU A 180 -10.73 -16.43 1.62
CA GLU A 180 -9.43 -16.92 2.06
C GLU A 180 -9.51 -18.40 2.43
N VAL A 181 -8.78 -19.23 1.69
CA VAL A 181 -8.73 -20.68 1.89
C VAL A 181 -7.37 -21.09 2.44
N VAL A 182 -7.38 -21.64 3.66
CA VAL A 182 -6.22 -22.28 4.26
C VAL A 182 -6.21 -23.75 3.83
N THR A 183 -5.22 -24.11 3.03
CA THR A 183 -4.96 -25.49 2.60
C THR A 183 -3.97 -26.18 3.55
N PRO A 184 -3.92 -27.53 3.59
CA PRO A 184 -2.88 -28.24 4.35
C PRO A 184 -1.45 -27.81 3.97
N TYR A 185 -1.24 -27.41 2.70
CA TYR A 185 0.05 -26.91 2.23
C TYR A 185 0.41 -25.54 2.81
N THR A 186 -0.55 -24.62 2.93
CA THR A 186 -0.32 -23.31 3.54
C THR A 186 -0.14 -23.42 5.05
N THR A 187 -0.84 -24.36 5.72
CA THR A 187 -0.61 -24.68 7.14
C THR A 187 0.80 -25.19 7.36
N ARG A 188 1.23 -26.19 6.57
CA ARG A 188 2.60 -26.71 6.62
C ARG A 188 3.65 -25.63 6.34
N ALA A 189 3.41 -24.77 5.35
CA ALA A 189 4.30 -23.64 5.06
C ALA A 189 4.38 -22.67 6.26
N SER A 190 3.25 -22.36 6.91
CA SER A 190 3.21 -21.53 8.11
C SER A 190 4.04 -22.14 9.26
N GLU A 191 3.89 -23.44 9.53
CA GLU A 191 4.68 -24.16 10.52
C GLU A 191 6.19 -24.10 10.23
N LEU A 192 6.59 -24.33 8.99
CA LEU A 192 7.99 -24.24 8.56
C LEU A 192 8.55 -22.82 8.73
N VAL A 193 7.76 -21.79 8.42
CA VAL A 193 8.13 -20.39 8.62
C VAL A 193 8.29 -20.05 10.10
N GLN A 194 7.41 -20.57 10.96
CA GLN A 194 7.54 -20.40 12.41
C GLN A 194 8.84 -21.03 12.94
N LEU A 195 9.18 -22.25 12.49
CA LEU A 195 10.44 -22.90 12.86
C LEU A 195 11.67 -22.11 12.36
N TYR A 196 11.62 -21.58 11.13
CA TYR A 196 12.69 -20.74 10.60
C TYR A 196 12.88 -19.46 11.43
N ASN A 197 11.79 -18.80 11.79
CA ASN A 197 11.82 -17.62 12.65
C ASN A 197 12.38 -17.97 14.04
N GLY A 198 12.01 -19.12 14.61
CA GLY A 198 12.59 -19.65 15.84
C GLY A 198 14.10 -19.91 15.75
N LEU A 199 14.58 -20.44 14.62
CA LEU A 199 16.00 -20.66 14.38
C LEU A 199 16.80 -19.36 14.27
N ARG A 200 16.20 -18.31 13.68
CA ARG A 200 16.82 -17.00 13.44
C ARG A 200 16.99 -16.17 14.72
N LEU A 201 16.12 -16.37 15.71
CA LEU A 201 16.17 -15.67 16.99
C LEU A 201 17.45 -16.04 17.77
N ARG A 202 18.30 -15.03 18.04
CA ARG A 202 19.63 -15.25 18.65
C ARG A 202 19.64 -15.17 20.17
N LYS A 203 18.69 -14.44 20.76
CA LYS A 203 18.59 -14.15 22.20
C LYS A 203 17.37 -14.86 22.77
N ILE A 204 17.47 -16.18 22.89
CA ILE A 204 16.43 -17.04 23.46
C ILE A 204 17.04 -17.77 24.66
N PRO A 205 16.29 -18.04 25.75
CA PRO A 205 16.72 -18.95 26.80
C PRO A 205 17.09 -20.34 26.24
N VAL A 206 17.96 -21.04 26.96
CA VAL A 206 18.53 -22.31 26.50
C VAL A 206 17.45 -23.37 26.28
N GLU A 207 16.49 -23.48 27.19
CA GLU A 207 15.38 -24.46 27.12
C GLU A 207 14.56 -24.29 25.84
N GLN A 208 14.03 -23.08 25.60
CA GLN A 208 13.27 -22.78 24.37
C GLN A 208 14.11 -23.01 23.10
N ARG A 209 15.43 -22.78 23.15
CA ARG A 209 16.30 -23.08 22.01
C ARG A 209 16.40 -24.59 21.75
N ILE A 210 16.51 -25.40 22.80
CA ILE A 210 16.53 -26.87 22.70
C ILE A 210 15.20 -27.35 22.12
N ASP A 211 14.06 -26.78 22.54
CA ASP A 211 12.74 -27.12 22.02
C ASP A 211 12.61 -26.80 20.52
N VAL A 212 13.08 -25.63 20.07
CA VAL A 212 13.11 -25.29 18.64
C VAL A 212 13.97 -26.27 17.86
N LEU A 213 15.16 -26.64 18.36
CA LEU A 213 16.04 -27.62 17.71
C LEU A 213 15.39 -29.00 17.65
N LEU A 214 14.63 -29.39 18.67
CA LEU A 214 13.90 -30.64 18.72
C LEU A 214 12.78 -30.67 17.67
N ASN A 215 11.97 -29.60 17.59
CA ASN A 215 10.89 -29.48 16.61
C ASN A 215 11.43 -29.47 15.17
N VAL A 216 12.54 -28.77 14.91
CA VAL A 216 13.22 -28.80 13.60
C VAL A 216 13.72 -30.21 13.28
N LYS A 217 14.29 -30.93 14.25
CA LYS A 217 14.75 -32.30 14.05
C LYS A 217 13.61 -33.24 13.69
N PHE A 218 12.44 -33.10 14.33
CA PHE A 218 11.28 -33.94 14.03
C PHE A 218 10.70 -33.67 12.64
N THR A 219 10.50 -32.41 12.27
CA THR A 219 9.94 -32.06 10.94
C THR A 219 10.86 -32.47 9.79
N VAL A 220 12.17 -32.37 9.98
CA VAL A 220 13.16 -32.74 8.97
C VAL A 220 13.33 -34.26 8.85
N LYS A 221 13.02 -35.03 9.90
CA LYS A 221 13.11 -36.50 9.91
C LYS A 221 12.05 -37.18 9.02
N GLU A 222 11.01 -36.44 8.60
CA GLU A 222 10.00 -36.94 7.65
C GLU A 222 10.62 -37.37 6.31
N PHE A 223 11.78 -36.80 5.95
CA PHE A 223 12.47 -37.10 4.69
C PHE A 223 13.92 -37.52 4.93
N ASP A 224 14.36 -38.60 4.30
CA ASP A 224 15.75 -39.04 4.37
C ASP A 224 16.53 -38.62 3.12
N CYS A 225 17.30 -37.53 3.23
CA CYS A 225 18.20 -37.06 2.18
C CYS A 225 19.46 -36.43 2.78
N LEU A 226 20.45 -36.12 1.94
CA LEU A 226 21.72 -35.55 2.41
C LEU A 226 21.52 -34.21 3.16
N LEU A 227 20.61 -33.36 2.68
CA LEU A 227 20.28 -32.07 3.31
C LEU A 227 19.68 -32.26 4.70
N THR A 228 18.72 -33.18 4.85
CA THR A 228 18.06 -33.44 6.15
C THR A 228 19.03 -34.06 7.15
N ARG A 229 19.92 -34.98 6.71
CA ARG A 229 20.98 -35.55 7.55
C ARG A 229 21.98 -34.50 8.05
N GLU A 230 22.35 -33.55 7.20
CA GLU A 230 23.24 -32.45 7.58
C GLU A 230 22.57 -31.54 8.63
N ILE A 231 21.30 -31.17 8.41
CA ILE A 231 20.52 -30.37 9.37
C ILE A 231 20.44 -31.08 10.73
N ILE A 232 20.10 -32.38 10.75
CA ILE A 232 20.02 -33.18 11.99
C ILE A 232 21.38 -33.21 12.71
N THR A 233 22.47 -33.40 11.96
CA THR A 233 23.84 -33.41 12.52
C THR A 233 24.18 -32.07 13.16
N LEU A 234 23.84 -30.95 12.51
CA LEU A 234 24.05 -29.61 13.05
C LEU A 234 23.18 -29.33 14.28
N CYS A 235 21.91 -29.77 14.29
CA CYS A 235 21.03 -29.67 15.46
C CYS A 235 21.60 -30.43 16.65
N ASN A 236 22.02 -31.68 16.46
CA ASN A 236 22.63 -32.49 17.53
C ASN A 236 23.92 -31.84 18.05
N ARG A 237 24.76 -31.31 17.15
CA ARG A 237 26.01 -30.62 17.52
C ARG A 237 25.74 -29.31 18.27
N GLU A 238 24.71 -28.55 17.90
CA GLU A 238 24.31 -27.35 18.66
C GLU A 238 23.87 -27.74 20.07
N ASN A 239 23.03 -28.77 20.20
CA ASN A 239 22.54 -29.26 21.49
C ASN A 239 23.67 -29.73 22.40
N ASP A 240 24.62 -30.52 21.88
CA ASP A 240 25.80 -30.97 22.64
C ASP A 240 26.65 -29.78 23.13
N MET A 241 26.89 -28.78 22.28
CA MET A 241 27.65 -27.59 22.70
C MET A 241 26.91 -26.73 23.72
N ILE A 242 25.58 -26.66 23.64
CA ILE A 242 24.73 -25.99 24.63
C ILE A 242 24.81 -26.72 25.97
N ASN A 243 24.67 -28.05 25.98
CA ASN A 243 24.75 -28.87 27.21
C ASN A 243 26.12 -28.78 27.87
N ARG A 244 27.19 -28.56 27.10
CA ARG A 244 28.55 -28.31 27.60
C ARG A 244 28.79 -26.86 28.06
N GLY A 245 27.78 -25.98 28.03
CA GLY A 245 27.89 -24.60 28.48
C GLY A 245 28.74 -23.68 27.59
N ARG A 246 28.85 -23.97 26.29
CA ARG A 246 29.63 -23.12 25.37
C ARG A 246 28.97 -21.77 25.15
N SER A 247 29.78 -20.72 25.00
CA SER A 247 29.28 -19.37 24.76
C SER A 247 28.52 -19.25 23.44
N THR A 248 27.44 -18.46 23.44
CA THR A 248 26.59 -18.22 22.25
C THR A 248 27.37 -17.61 21.09
N THR A 249 28.42 -16.86 21.35
CA THR A 249 29.31 -16.29 20.33
C THR A 249 29.98 -17.37 19.49
N SER A 250 30.43 -18.47 20.11
CA SER A 250 31.05 -19.59 19.41
C SER A 250 30.06 -20.36 18.52
N LEU A 251 28.76 -20.29 18.85
CA LEU A 251 27.68 -20.95 18.12
C LEU A 251 27.20 -20.15 16.88
N ASN A 252 27.59 -18.88 16.73
CA ASN A 252 27.08 -18.01 15.66
C ASN A 252 27.29 -18.58 14.26
N GLY A 253 28.47 -19.16 13.98
CA GLY A 253 28.76 -19.77 12.69
C GLY A 253 27.89 -21.01 12.41
N LEU A 254 27.74 -21.87 13.42
CA LEU A 254 26.89 -23.07 13.34
C LEU A 254 25.42 -22.68 13.11
N ARG A 255 24.90 -21.74 13.90
CA ARG A 255 23.52 -21.25 13.79
C ARG A 255 23.23 -20.65 12.42
N ARG A 256 24.17 -19.86 11.86
CA ARG A 256 24.03 -19.29 10.52
C ARG A 256 24.02 -20.38 9.44
N ARG A 257 24.84 -21.43 9.58
CA ARG A 257 24.83 -22.58 8.65
C ARG A 257 23.50 -23.33 8.75
N LEU A 258 23.04 -23.64 9.95
CA LEU A 258 21.75 -24.29 10.19
C LEU A 258 20.58 -23.48 9.62
N GLU A 259 20.56 -22.17 9.85
CA GLU A 259 19.55 -21.25 9.29
C GLU A 259 19.52 -21.30 7.76
N ASN A 260 20.68 -21.25 7.10
CA ASN A 260 20.76 -21.29 5.64
C ASN A 260 20.33 -22.65 5.06
N LEU A 261 20.72 -23.76 5.70
CA LEU A 261 20.32 -25.10 5.26
C LEU A 261 18.83 -25.35 5.47
N PHE A 262 18.27 -24.89 6.60
CA PHE A 262 16.84 -24.97 6.84
C PHE A 262 16.05 -24.09 5.86
N LEU A 263 16.58 -22.92 5.49
CA LEU A 263 16.00 -22.11 4.43
C LEU A 263 15.99 -22.86 3.08
N GLN A 264 17.08 -23.54 2.72
CA GLN A 264 17.14 -24.38 1.52
C GLN A 264 16.12 -25.53 1.58
N PHE A 265 15.90 -26.13 2.75
CA PHE A 265 14.87 -27.13 2.97
C PHE A 265 13.46 -26.57 2.69
N ILE A 266 13.14 -25.39 3.20
CA ILE A 266 11.83 -24.73 2.95
C ILE A 266 11.65 -24.36 1.48
N GLU A 267 12.73 -24.01 0.78
CA GLU A 267 12.71 -23.64 -0.63
C GLU A 267 12.55 -24.84 -1.58
N THR A 268 12.73 -26.06 -1.10
CA THR A 268 12.68 -27.26 -1.95
C THR A 268 11.21 -27.72 -2.11
N PRO A 269 10.69 -27.81 -3.34
CA PRO A 269 9.31 -28.20 -3.62
C PRO A 269 8.86 -29.55 -3.04
N GLU A 270 9.80 -30.49 -2.87
CA GLU A 270 9.54 -31.83 -2.34
C GLU A 270 9.08 -31.77 -0.87
N PHE A 271 9.63 -30.83 -0.09
CA PHE A 271 9.33 -30.68 1.33
C PHE A 271 8.23 -29.64 1.59
N ASN A 272 8.15 -28.63 0.71
CA ASN A 272 7.16 -27.57 0.73
C ASN A 272 6.55 -27.35 -0.66
N PRO A 273 5.34 -27.87 -0.93
CA PRO A 273 4.66 -27.66 -2.20
C PRO A 273 4.43 -26.19 -2.54
N GLY A 274 4.31 -25.31 -1.53
CA GLY A 274 4.19 -23.86 -1.72
C GLY A 274 5.44 -23.22 -2.35
N ALA A 275 6.60 -23.88 -2.29
CA ALA A 275 7.84 -23.37 -2.85
C ALA A 275 7.93 -23.47 -4.38
N LYS A 276 7.10 -24.30 -5.03
CA LYS A 276 7.07 -24.48 -6.50
C LYS A 276 6.94 -23.15 -7.25
N ASN A 277 6.11 -22.25 -6.74
CA ASN A 277 5.83 -20.96 -7.36
C ASN A 277 7.02 -19.97 -7.28
N PHE A 278 7.97 -20.23 -6.38
CA PHE A 278 9.08 -19.31 -6.08
C PHE A 278 10.44 -19.83 -6.54
N GLN A 279 10.51 -21.06 -7.03
CA GLN A 279 11.74 -21.57 -7.61
C GLN A 279 12.04 -20.74 -8.85
N ARG A 280 13.25 -20.16 -8.91
CA ARG A 280 13.74 -19.58 -10.15
C ARG A 280 13.84 -20.73 -11.14
N ALA A 281 12.85 -20.87 -12.02
CA ALA A 281 12.98 -21.76 -13.16
C ALA A 281 14.30 -21.38 -13.85
N PRO A 282 15.17 -22.35 -14.19
CA PRO A 282 16.21 -22.05 -15.16
C PRO A 282 15.51 -21.41 -16.37
N ALA A 283 16.10 -20.38 -16.97
CA ALA A 283 15.55 -19.67 -18.11
C ALA A 283 15.51 -20.58 -19.36
N ALA A 284 14.78 -21.69 -19.28
CA ALA A 284 14.34 -22.50 -20.38
C ALA A 284 13.03 -21.87 -20.84
N THR A 285 13.10 -21.28 -22.04
CA THR A 285 12.02 -20.88 -22.94
C THR A 285 10.67 -21.53 -22.63
N THR A 286 9.93 -20.94 -21.70
CA THR A 286 8.49 -21.19 -21.60
C THR A 286 7.87 -20.45 -22.79
N LYS A 287 7.63 -21.17 -23.89
CA LYS A 287 6.72 -20.69 -24.92
C LYS A 287 5.39 -20.47 -24.24
N LEU A 288 5.03 -19.22 -23.96
CA LEU A 288 3.69 -18.82 -23.57
C LEU A 288 2.76 -19.23 -24.72
N THR A 289 2.17 -20.42 -24.65
CA THR A 289 0.97 -20.72 -25.41
C THR A 289 -0.11 -19.82 -24.85
N LYS A 290 -0.34 -18.70 -25.55
CA LYS A 290 -1.51 -17.85 -25.33
C LYS A 290 -2.74 -18.72 -25.59
N ILE A 291 -3.36 -19.20 -24.52
CA ILE A 291 -4.71 -19.74 -24.59
C ILE A 291 -5.61 -18.52 -24.77
N PHE A 292 -5.91 -18.18 -26.02
CA PHE A 292 -6.99 -17.25 -26.32
C PHE A 292 -8.31 -17.97 -25.99
N PRO A 293 -9.20 -17.38 -25.18
CA PRO A 293 -10.55 -17.93 -25.05
C PRO A 293 -11.21 -17.90 -26.43
N LYS A 294 -11.71 -19.05 -26.90
CA LYS A 294 -12.56 -19.14 -28.09
C LYS A 294 -13.81 -18.31 -27.81
N VAL A 295 -13.83 -17.07 -28.30
CA VAL A 295 -15.07 -16.31 -28.44
C VAL A 295 -15.86 -17.00 -29.57
N GLN A 296 -16.90 -17.75 -29.20
CA GLN A 296 -17.93 -18.17 -30.15
C GLN A 296 -18.67 -16.92 -30.64
N THR A 297 -18.24 -16.39 -31.77
CA THR A 297 -19.06 -15.47 -32.56
C THR A 297 -20.09 -16.31 -33.33
N GLU A 298 -21.25 -16.55 -32.71
CA GLU A 298 -22.43 -16.96 -33.47
C GLU A 298 -22.89 -15.77 -34.32
N LEU A 299 -22.68 -15.91 -35.63
CA LEU A 299 -23.17 -15.02 -36.67
C LEU A 299 -24.71 -15.06 -36.69
N TRP A 300 -25.33 -14.01 -36.15
CA TRP A 300 -26.73 -13.69 -36.46
C TRP A 300 -26.84 -13.30 -37.93
N THR A 301 -27.19 -14.28 -38.77
CA THR A 301 -27.70 -14.01 -40.11
C THR A 301 -29.19 -13.66 -40.01
N ARG A 302 -29.49 -12.36 -40.00
CA ARG A 302 -30.82 -11.87 -40.35
C ARG A 302 -31.09 -12.23 -41.81
N LYS A 303 -31.93 -13.24 -42.04
CA LYS A 303 -32.73 -13.32 -43.27
C LYS A 303 -34.10 -12.72 -42.96
N ASN A 304 -34.42 -11.64 -43.66
CA ASN A 304 -35.75 -11.25 -44.14
C ASN A 304 -35.50 -10.45 -45.43
N PRO A 305 -36.39 -10.57 -46.42
CA PRO A 305 -37.57 -9.71 -46.43
C PRO A 305 -38.82 -10.40 -45.89
#